data_AF-A0A848ZN51-F1
#
_entry.id   AF-A0A848ZN51-F1
#
_cell.length_a   1.000
_cell.length_b   1.000
_cell.length_c   1.000
_cell.angle_alpha   90.00
_cell.angle_beta   90.00
_cell.angle_gamma   90.00
#
_symmetry.space_group_name_H-M   'P 1'
#
loop_
_entity.id
_entity.type
_entity.pdbx_description
1 polymer ?
#
loop_
_entity_poly.entity_id
_entity_poly.type
_entity_poly.pdbx_seq_one_letter_code
_entity_poly.pdbx_strand_id
1 'polypeptide(L)'
;VYFALVLVTVYLLVKFFTGENASAIFRKKATSSMDINLEEEHIANLDLDSLISDALTQGIYRLAIRYQYLKVLKTLAQQQLIVWDYEKTNLDYQKEIDTPNVKVLFRDVSYVYDHIWYGEKEIDEERYKAVQHSFTSLYNITANG
;
A
#
# COMPACT_ATOMS: atom_id res chain seq x y z
N VAL A 1 -35.26 28.45 22.62
CA VAL A 1 -35.59 27.50 21.53
C VAL A 1 -34.56 27.55 20.40
N TYR A 2 -34.33 28.71 19.76
CA TYR A 2 -33.36 28.85 18.67
C TYR A 2 -31.91 28.45 19.00
N PHE A 3 -31.42 28.79 20.20
CA PHE A 3 -30.06 28.45 20.63
C PHE A 3 -29.82 26.93 20.76
N ALA A 4 -30.83 26.19 21.21
CA ALA A 4 -30.76 24.73 21.32
C ALA A 4 -30.74 24.05 19.94
N LEU A 5 -31.49 24.60 18.97
CA LEU A 5 -31.51 24.13 17.58
C LEU A 5 -30.13 24.30 16.92
N VAL A 6 -29.49 25.44 17.13
CA VAL A 6 -28.13 25.70 16.63
C VAL A 6 -27.12 24.72 17.24
N LEU A 7 -27.15 24.49 18.56
CA LEU A 7 -26.25 23.55 19.22
C LEU A 7 -26.43 22.10 18.73
N VAL A 8 -27.67 21.65 18.55
CA VAL A 8 -27.96 20.31 17.99
C VAL A 8 -27.45 20.21 16.56
N THR A 9 -27.61 21.26 15.75
CA THR A 9 -27.16 21.28 14.35
C THR A 9 -25.63 21.24 14.26
N VAL A 10 -24.94 22.03 15.08
CA VAL A 10 -23.47 22.02 15.17
C VAL A 10 -22.96 20.67 15.69
N TYR A 11 -23.61 20.09 16.70
CA TYR A 11 -23.28 18.77 17.21
C TYR A 11 -23.46 17.67 16.15
N LEU A 12 -24.55 17.71 15.37
CA LEU A 12 -24.79 16.77 14.28
C LEU A 12 -23.77 16.93 13.15
N LEU A 13 -23.36 18.16 12.82
CA LEU A 13 -22.31 18.41 11.83
C LEU A 13 -20.96 17.86 12.29
N VAL A 14 -20.55 18.15 13.54
CA VAL A 14 -19.31 17.59 14.10
C VAL A 14 -19.36 16.07 14.11
N LYS A 15 -20.48 15.47 14.57
CA LYS A 15 -20.64 14.02 14.59
C LYS A 15 -20.68 13.39 13.19
N PHE A 16 -21.18 14.11 12.18
CA PHE A 16 -21.18 13.65 10.80
C PHE A 16 -19.76 13.64 10.20
N PHE A 17 -18.93 14.65 10.52
CA PHE A 17 -17.54 14.70 10.07
C PHE A 17 -16.58 13.82 10.89
N THR A 18 -16.90 13.53 12.15
CA THR A 18 -16.12 12.62 13.02
C THR A 18 -16.60 11.17 12.97
N GLY A 19 -17.74 10.90 12.33
CA GLY A 19 -18.29 9.56 12.20
C GLY A 19 -17.51 8.72 11.19
N GLU A 20 -17.05 7.55 11.63
CA GLU A 20 -16.29 6.49 10.93
C GLU A 20 -16.90 5.98 9.60
N ASN A 21 -17.97 6.63 9.10
CA ASN A 21 -18.72 6.26 7.90
C ASN A 21 -18.40 7.15 6.67
N ALA A 22 -17.83 8.35 6.85
CA ALA A 22 -17.42 9.18 5.72
C ALA A 22 -16.29 8.53 4.92
N SER A 23 -15.31 7.95 5.62
CA SER A 23 -14.24 7.13 5.05
C SER A 23 -14.76 5.88 4.33
N ALA A 24 -15.82 5.24 4.81
CA ALA A 24 -16.40 4.04 4.18
C ALA A 24 -17.04 4.34 2.80
N ILE A 25 -17.73 5.48 2.65
CA ILE A 25 -18.35 5.89 1.38
C ILE A 25 -17.29 6.35 0.37
N PHE A 26 -16.24 7.06 0.83
CA PHE A 26 -15.11 7.47 -0.02
C PHE A 26 -14.20 6.30 -0.42
N ARG A 27 -13.94 5.34 0.48
CA ARG A 27 -13.20 4.10 0.18
C ARG A 27 -13.84 3.35 -0.98
N LYS A 28 -15.16 3.19 -0.97
CA LYS A 28 -15.89 2.47 -2.02
C LYS A 28 -15.73 3.06 -3.43
N LYS A 29 -15.47 4.37 -3.53
CA LYS A 29 -15.23 5.07 -4.80
C LYS A 29 -13.78 5.00 -5.25
N ALA A 30 -12.83 5.03 -4.32
CA ALA A 30 -11.41 4.98 -4.63
C ALA A 30 -10.93 3.57 -5.04
N THR A 31 -11.53 2.50 -4.51
CA THR A 31 -11.20 1.11 -4.94
C THR A 31 -11.49 0.85 -6.42
N SER A 32 -12.40 1.60 -7.05
CA SER A 32 -12.85 1.35 -8.42
C SER A 32 -12.04 2.08 -9.51
N SER A 33 -11.14 3.01 -9.14
CA SER A 33 -10.49 3.90 -10.12
C SER A 33 -8.96 3.99 -9.98
N MET A 34 -8.36 3.15 -9.12
CA MET A 34 -6.97 3.31 -8.70
C MET A 34 -6.14 2.01 -8.83
N ASP A 35 -6.64 1.00 -9.58
CA ASP A 35 -5.81 -0.16 -9.89
C ASP A 35 -5.01 0.12 -11.17
N ILE A 36 -3.69 -0.04 -11.07
CA ILE A 36 -2.75 0.23 -12.15
C ILE A 36 -2.79 -0.97 -13.10
N ASN A 37 -2.95 -0.72 -14.40
CA ASN A 37 -2.85 -1.78 -15.40
C ASN A 37 -1.38 -2.06 -15.70
N LEU A 38 -0.80 -3.03 -14.97
CA LEU A 38 0.60 -3.44 -15.14
C LEU A 38 0.87 -4.19 -16.45
N GLU A 39 -0.17 -4.63 -17.18
CA GLU A 39 -0.03 -5.22 -18.51
C GLU A 39 0.32 -4.14 -19.55
N GLU A 40 -0.22 -2.93 -19.36
CA GLU A 40 -0.03 -1.79 -20.27
C GLU A 40 1.07 -0.84 -19.79
N GLU A 41 1.26 -0.71 -18.47
CA GLU A 41 2.19 0.24 -17.87
C GLU A 41 3.37 -0.47 -17.19
N HIS A 42 4.57 -0.21 -17.69
CA HIS A 42 5.79 -0.76 -17.12
C HIS A 42 6.08 -0.15 -15.73
N ILE A 43 6.44 -0.98 -14.75
CA ILE A 43 6.66 -0.56 -13.35
C ILE A 43 7.70 0.56 -13.19
N ALA A 44 8.65 0.66 -14.12
CA ALA A 44 9.67 1.70 -14.14
C ALA A 44 9.08 3.12 -14.28
N ASN A 45 7.95 3.26 -14.98
CA ASN A 45 7.33 4.55 -15.30
C ASN A 45 6.45 5.08 -14.16
N LEU A 46 6.08 4.22 -13.21
CA LEU A 46 5.19 4.57 -12.11
C LEU A 46 5.87 5.49 -11.10
N ASP A 47 5.19 6.59 -10.76
CA ASP A 47 5.51 7.41 -9.58
C ASP A 47 4.90 6.77 -8.32
N LEU A 48 5.54 5.69 -7.87
CA LEU A 48 5.07 4.92 -6.74
C LEU A 48 5.09 5.71 -5.43
N ASP A 49 5.94 6.74 -5.31
CA ASP A 49 5.99 7.58 -4.12
C ASP A 49 4.74 8.47 -4.01
N SER A 50 4.32 9.10 -5.11
CA SER A 50 3.05 9.84 -5.15
C SER A 50 1.87 8.92 -4.87
N LEU A 51 1.82 7.76 -5.53
CA LEU A 51 0.74 6.79 -5.38
C LEU A 51 0.61 6.27 -3.94
N ILE A 52 1.73 5.99 -3.26
CA ILE A 52 1.74 5.61 -1.84
C ILE A 52 1.18 6.75 -0.99
N SER A 53 1.65 7.99 -1.19
CA SER A 53 1.18 9.16 -0.46
C SER A 53 -0.34 9.37 -0.62
N ASP A 54 -0.83 9.27 -1.86
CA ASP A 54 -2.24 9.44 -2.19
C ASP A 54 -3.10 8.34 -1.56
N ALA A 55 -2.65 7.08 -1.59
CA ALA A 55 -3.36 5.98 -0.93
C ALA A 55 -3.42 6.17 0.60
N LEU A 56 -2.36 6.69 1.22
CA LEU A 56 -2.32 6.96 2.66
C LEU A 56 -3.23 8.11 3.06
N THR A 57 -3.20 9.22 2.33
CA THR A 57 -4.05 10.39 2.61
C THR A 57 -5.55 10.06 2.48
N GLN A 58 -5.88 9.10 1.62
CA GLN A 58 -7.24 8.60 1.43
C GLN A 58 -7.63 7.47 2.40
N GLY A 59 -6.72 6.99 3.25
CA GLY A 59 -6.98 5.89 4.18
C GLY A 59 -7.18 4.54 3.49
N ILE A 60 -6.60 4.35 2.30
CA ILE A 60 -6.70 3.13 1.49
C ILE A 60 -5.44 2.30 1.70
N TYR A 61 -5.28 1.80 2.92
CA TYR A 61 -4.05 1.17 3.38
C TYR A 61 -3.66 -0.09 2.60
N ARG A 62 -4.65 -0.88 2.11
CA ARG A 62 -4.37 -2.04 1.26
C ARG A 62 -3.66 -1.64 -0.04
N LEU A 63 -4.07 -0.51 -0.62
CA LEU A 63 -3.49 0.01 -1.85
C LEU A 63 -2.10 0.60 -1.59
N ALA A 64 -1.91 1.29 -0.46
CA ALA A 64 -0.59 1.76 -0.03
C ALA A 64 0.41 0.59 0.14
N ILE A 65 -0.04 -0.57 0.65
CA ILE A 65 0.79 -1.78 0.73
C ILE A 65 1.11 -2.34 -0.66
N ARG A 66 0.14 -2.37 -1.59
CA ARG A 66 0.38 -2.79 -2.97
C ARG A 66 1.43 -1.93 -3.66
N TYR A 67 1.32 -0.60 -3.55
CA TYR A 67 2.29 0.30 -4.17
C TYR A 67 3.67 0.22 -3.52
N GLN A 68 3.75 0.01 -2.21
CA GLN A 68 5.03 -0.30 -1.54
C GLN A 68 5.64 -1.61 -2.06
N TYR A 69 4.83 -2.64 -2.27
CA TYR A 69 5.33 -3.90 -2.85
C TYR A 69 5.86 -3.71 -4.28
N LEU A 70 5.11 -2.98 -5.12
CA LEU A 70 5.59 -2.61 -6.47
C LEU A 70 6.90 -1.79 -6.39
N LYS A 71 7.05 -0.92 -5.40
CA LYS A 71 8.27 -0.14 -5.23
C LYS A 71 9.46 -1.03 -4.85
N VAL A 72 9.25 -2.06 -4.04
CA VAL A 72 10.28 -3.09 -3.78
C VAL A 72 10.70 -3.78 -5.08
N LEU A 73 9.74 -4.25 -5.90
CA LEU A 73 10.06 -4.89 -7.19
C LEU A 73 10.81 -3.92 -8.12
N LYS A 74 10.37 -2.66 -8.20
CA LYS A 74 11.04 -1.61 -8.99
C LYS A 74 12.48 -1.42 -8.55
N THR A 75 12.73 -1.32 -7.24
CA THR A 75 14.08 -1.16 -6.69
C THR A 75 14.97 -2.36 -7.00
N LEU A 76 14.48 -3.59 -6.78
CA LEU A 76 15.24 -4.79 -7.08
C LEU A 76 15.57 -4.92 -8.58
N ALA A 77 14.63 -4.56 -9.45
CA ALA A 77 14.84 -4.54 -10.90
C ALA A 77 15.87 -3.48 -11.32
N GLN A 78 15.81 -2.28 -10.73
CA GLN A 78 16.81 -1.23 -10.95
C GLN A 78 18.21 -1.66 -10.54
N GLN A 79 18.32 -2.48 -9.50
CA GLN A 79 19.58 -3.07 -9.02
C GLN A 79 19.98 -4.35 -9.77
N GLN A 80 19.24 -4.74 -10.80
CA GLN A 80 19.49 -5.95 -11.60
C GLN A 80 19.47 -7.24 -10.76
N LEU A 81 18.81 -7.21 -9.59
CA LEU A 81 18.64 -8.38 -8.72
C LEU A 81 17.48 -9.27 -9.17
N ILE A 82 16.55 -8.72 -9.95
CA ILE A 82 15.45 -9.42 -10.62
C ILE A 82 15.23 -8.84 -12.01
N VAL A 83 14.57 -9.60 -12.88
CA VAL A 83 13.99 -9.12 -14.14
C VAL A 83 12.48 -8.98 -13.93
N TRP A 84 11.98 -7.75 -13.93
CA TRP A 84 10.55 -7.51 -13.73
C TRP A 84 9.70 -8.03 -14.90
N ASP A 85 8.56 -8.65 -14.57
CA ASP A 85 7.54 -9.13 -15.50
C ASP A 85 6.19 -9.22 -14.76
N TYR A 86 5.11 -8.69 -15.35
CA TYR A 86 3.79 -8.67 -14.70
C TYR A 86 3.20 -10.07 -14.47
N GLU A 87 3.65 -11.10 -15.21
CA GLU A 87 3.18 -12.48 -15.09
C GLU A 87 3.91 -13.29 -14.01
N LYS A 88 5.03 -12.78 -13.49
CA LYS A 88 5.83 -13.50 -12.49
C LYS A 88 5.20 -13.53 -11.11
N THR A 89 5.32 -14.67 -10.44
CA THR A 89 4.91 -14.81 -9.04
C THR A 89 5.99 -14.31 -8.08
N ASN A 90 5.62 -14.06 -6.83
CA ASN A 90 6.59 -13.73 -5.77
C ASN A 90 7.66 -14.82 -5.60
N LEU A 91 7.30 -16.09 -5.83
CA LEU A 91 8.25 -17.20 -5.77
C LEU A 91 9.25 -17.14 -6.93
N ASP A 92 8.83 -16.70 -8.11
CA ASP A 92 9.72 -16.54 -9.26
C ASP A 92 10.73 -15.43 -9.02
N TYR A 93 10.27 -14.27 -8.54
CA TYR A 93 11.15 -13.19 -8.10
C TYR A 93 12.11 -13.62 -6.99
N GLN A 94 11.60 -14.36 -6.00
CA GLN A 94 12.45 -14.86 -4.91
C GLN A 94 13.57 -15.74 -5.44
N LYS A 95 13.34 -16.60 -6.45
CA LYS A 95 14.36 -17.49 -7.00
C LYS A 95 15.52 -16.72 -7.65
N GLU A 96 15.24 -15.59 -8.30
CA GLU A 96 16.23 -14.75 -8.98
C GLU A 96 17.20 -14.04 -8.04
N ILE A 97 16.79 -13.79 -6.79
CA ILE A 97 17.62 -13.06 -5.83
C ILE A 97 18.70 -13.97 -5.24
N ASP A 98 19.96 -13.80 -5.66
CA ASP A 98 21.08 -14.60 -5.16
C ASP A 98 21.62 -14.13 -3.81
N THR A 99 21.49 -12.85 -3.48
CA THR A 99 21.99 -12.28 -2.22
C THR A 99 21.18 -12.79 -1.04
N PRO A 100 21.75 -13.60 -0.11
CA PRO A 100 20.97 -14.28 0.94
C PRO A 100 20.17 -13.33 1.84
N ASN A 101 20.77 -12.22 2.25
CA ASN A 101 20.09 -11.23 3.10
C ASN A 101 18.91 -10.57 2.39
N VAL A 102 19.06 -10.21 1.11
CA VAL A 102 17.98 -9.63 0.30
C VAL A 102 16.88 -10.65 0.07
N LYS A 103 17.24 -11.91 -0.22
CA LYS A 103 16.29 -13.01 -0.43
C LYS A 103 15.43 -13.28 0.81
N VAL A 104 16.02 -13.23 2.01
CA VAL A 104 15.28 -13.38 3.27
C VAL A 104 14.29 -12.22 3.47
N LEU A 105 14.75 -10.98 3.31
CA LEU A 105 13.88 -9.82 3.47
C LEU A 105 12.76 -9.76 2.43
N PHE A 106 13.07 -10.09 1.18
CA PHE A 106 12.09 -10.15 0.10
C PHE A 106 11.02 -11.20 0.37
N ARG A 107 11.40 -12.36 0.92
CA ARG A 107 10.44 -13.38 1.34
C ARG A 107 9.50 -12.86 2.42
N ASP A 108 10.03 -12.18 3.42
CA ASP A 108 9.23 -11.66 4.54
C ASP A 108 8.26 -10.57 4.06
N VAL A 109 8.71 -9.67 3.18
CA VAL A 109 7.86 -8.65 2.53
C VAL A 109 6.80 -9.28 1.62
N SER A 110 7.16 -10.30 0.84
CA SER A 110 6.21 -11.00 -0.05
C SER A 110 5.14 -11.73 0.74
N TYR A 111 5.50 -12.36 1.86
CA TYR A 111 4.55 -13.01 2.76
C TYR A 111 3.51 -12.03 3.31
N VAL A 112 3.98 -10.86 3.75
CA VAL A 112 3.12 -9.76 4.21
C VAL A 112 2.19 -9.29 3.10
N TYR A 113 2.73 -9.06 1.90
CA TYR A 113 1.95 -8.61 0.74
C TYR A 113 0.87 -9.61 0.37
N ASP A 114 1.20 -10.89 0.25
CA ASP A 114 0.25 -11.95 -0.12
C ASP A 114 -0.90 -12.03 0.87
N HIS A 115 -0.59 -11.94 2.18
CA HIS A 115 -1.61 -11.98 3.22
C HIS A 115 -2.54 -10.77 3.21
N ILE A 116 -2.04 -9.57 2.89
CA ILE A 116 -2.83 -8.33 2.91
C ILE A 116 -3.61 -8.14 1.62
N TRP A 117 -2.99 -8.45 0.48
CA TRP A 117 -3.58 -8.21 -0.84
C TRP A 117 -4.65 -9.24 -1.17
N TYR A 118 -4.36 -10.53 -0.97
CA TYR A 118 -5.30 -11.62 -1.21
C TYR A 118 -6.13 -11.99 0.03
N GLY A 119 -5.88 -11.34 1.17
CA GLY A 119 -6.65 -11.54 2.39
C GLY A 119 -8.08 -11.00 2.30
N GLU A 120 -9.00 -11.64 3.04
CA GLU A 120 -10.41 -11.26 3.04
C GLU A 120 -10.69 -9.96 3.81
N LYS A 121 -9.85 -9.65 4.82
CA LYS A 121 -10.06 -8.50 5.70
C LYS A 121 -9.31 -7.28 5.19
N GLU A 122 -9.99 -6.13 5.23
CA GLU A 122 -9.34 -4.86 4.99
C GLU A 122 -8.34 -4.57 6.13
N ILE A 123 -7.26 -3.87 5.77
CA ILE A 123 -6.25 -3.43 6.73
C ILE A 123 -6.57 -2.02 7.21
N ASP A 124 -6.55 -1.82 8.53
CA ASP A 124 -6.73 -0.52 9.19
C ASP A 124 -5.39 0.20 9.38
N GLU A 125 -5.44 1.42 9.90
CA GLU A 125 -4.25 2.26 10.10
C GLU A 125 -3.25 1.66 11.09
N GLU A 126 -3.76 1.03 12.16
CA GLU A 126 -2.92 0.44 13.20
C GLU A 126 -2.11 -0.74 12.64
N ARG A 127 -2.79 -1.67 11.95
CA ARG A 127 -2.16 -2.79 11.27
C ARG A 127 -1.23 -2.33 10.16
N TYR A 128 -1.61 -1.29 9.42
CA TYR A 128 -0.73 -0.71 8.41
C TYR A 128 0.59 -0.23 9.02
N LYS A 129 0.54 0.56 10.10
CA LYS A 129 1.74 1.07 10.79
C LYS A 129 2.62 -0.08 11.30
N ALA A 130 2.02 -1.13 11.86
CA ALA A 130 2.76 -2.30 12.33
C ALA A 130 3.53 -3.01 11.20
N VAL A 131 2.94 -3.06 10.01
CA VAL A 131 3.50 -3.76 8.85
C VAL A 131 4.48 -2.92 8.05
N GLN A 132 4.30 -1.59 8.01
CA GLN A 132 5.15 -0.67 7.23
C GLN A 132 6.65 -0.82 7.59
N HIS A 133 6.96 -1.16 8.83
CA HIS A 133 8.34 -1.41 9.28
C HIS A 133 9.07 -2.53 8.51
N SER A 134 8.34 -3.53 8.01
CA SER A 134 8.91 -4.61 7.20
C SER A 134 9.42 -4.10 5.84
N PHE A 135 8.73 -3.14 5.23
CA PHE A 135 9.13 -2.54 3.96
C PHE A 135 10.35 -1.63 4.11
N THR A 136 10.39 -0.83 5.19
CA THR A 136 11.50 0.09 5.47
C THR A 136 12.85 -0.62 5.62
N SER A 137 12.86 -1.81 6.22
CA SER A 137 14.08 -2.60 6.41
C SER A 137 14.70 -3.03 5.07
N LEU A 138 13.87 -3.38 4.08
CA LEU A 138 14.33 -3.76 2.75
C LEU A 138 14.90 -2.55 2.00
N TYR A 139 14.18 -1.41 2.01
CA TYR A 139 14.66 -0.18 1.35
C TYR A 139 16.01 0.29 1.86
N ASN A 140 16.25 0.23 3.17
CA ASN A 140 17.51 0.67 3.77
C ASN A 140 18.71 -0.19 3.35
N ILE A 141 18.52 -1.49 3.11
CA ILE A 141 19.60 -2.39 2.69
C ILE A 141 19.88 -2.22 1.20
N THR A 142 18.84 -2.07 0.38
CA THR A 142 19.03 -1.82 -1.05
C THR A 142 19.64 -0.43 -1.30
N ALA A 143 19.32 0.60 -0.50
CA ALA A 143 19.87 1.95 -0.69
C ALA A 143 21.37 2.09 -0.31
N ASN A 144 21.93 1.13 0.44
CA ASN A 144 23.32 1.13 0.90
C ASN A 144 24.19 0.06 0.20
N GLY A 145 23.69 -0.54 -0.89
CA GLY A 145 24.38 -1.55 -1.70
C GLY A 145 24.84 -1.00 -3.04
#